data_AF-A0A2D6EL31-F1
#
_entry.id   AF-A0A2D6EL31-F1
#
_cell.length_a   1.000
_cell.length_b   1.000
_cell.length_c   1.000
_cell.angle_alpha   90.00
_cell.angle_beta   90.00
_cell.angle_gamma   90.00
#
_symmetry.space_group_name_H-M   'P 1'
#
loop_
_entity.id
_entity.type
_entity.pdbx_description
1 polymer ?
#
loop_
_entity_poly.entity_id
_entity_poly.type
_entity_poly.pdbx_seq_one_letter_code
_entity_poly.pdbx_strand_id
1 'polypeptide(L)'
;MKSKKLNPKNTIFTAQLVKQQRAQIAEKKLRKKSLSEAEKIQESLDAFINEAMYKLIGDPESVVTVETAYPFGRSRDRSLVDKSSKFYEENKTSFQQFGLRMAEKYGLKNVYIAFDFSGHHITDDMCESGDGYYYYPIINFIAELDL
;
A
#
# COMPACT_ATOMS: atom_id res chain seq x y z
N MET A 1 -12.65 45.17 -27.66
CA MET A 1 -12.46 44.26 -26.50
C MET A 1 -11.25 44.75 -25.70
N LYS A 2 -11.44 45.25 -24.47
CA LYS A 2 -10.32 45.68 -23.61
C LYS A 2 -9.67 44.44 -22.97
N SER A 3 -8.39 44.20 -23.25
CA SER A 3 -7.64 43.14 -22.56
C SER A 3 -7.59 43.45 -21.07
N LYS A 4 -8.03 42.51 -20.22
CA LYS A 4 -7.82 42.61 -18.77
C LYS A 4 -6.30 42.65 -18.54
N LYS A 5 -5.77 43.82 -18.13
CA LYS A 5 -4.38 43.96 -17.72
C LYS A 5 -4.14 43.02 -16.54
N LEU A 6 -3.30 42.00 -16.74
CA LEU A 6 -2.81 41.13 -15.68
C LEU A 6 -2.05 41.99 -14.67
N ASN A 7 -2.54 42.03 -13.43
CA ASN A 7 -1.96 42.83 -12.37
C ASN A 7 -0.67 42.13 -11.87
N PRO A 8 0.53 42.67 -12.14
CA PRO A 8 1.79 41.94 -12.00
C PRO A 8 2.08 41.45 -10.58
N LYS A 9 1.56 42.14 -9.55
CA LYS A 9 1.69 41.70 -8.15
C LYS A 9 0.99 40.35 -7.91
N ASN A 10 -0.25 40.17 -8.38
CA ASN A 10 -0.95 38.88 -8.25
C ASN A 10 -0.28 37.78 -9.08
N THR A 11 0.25 38.12 -10.25
CA THR A 11 0.94 37.16 -11.14
C THR A 11 2.23 36.61 -10.51
N ILE A 12 2.99 37.45 -9.79
CA ILE A 12 4.24 37.05 -9.12
C ILE A 12 3.98 36.11 -7.93
N PHE A 13 2.97 36.41 -7.10
CA PHE A 13 2.56 35.51 -6.01
C PHE A 13 2.10 34.15 -6.55
N THR A 14 1.32 34.13 -7.65
CA THR A 14 0.92 32.87 -8.28
C THR A 14 2.08 32.10 -8.90
N ALA A 15 3.07 32.77 -9.49
CA ALA A 15 4.23 32.11 -10.09
C ALA A 15 5.17 31.50 -9.04
N GLN A 16 5.39 32.19 -7.92
CA GLN A 16 6.15 31.67 -6.78
C GLN A 16 5.46 30.48 -6.14
N LEU A 17 4.13 30.55 -5.94
CA LEU A 17 3.33 29.44 -5.43
C LEU A 17 3.40 28.21 -6.35
N VAL A 18 3.23 28.41 -7.67
CA VAL A 18 3.34 27.32 -8.66
C VAL A 18 4.74 26.70 -8.65
N LYS A 19 5.80 27.51 -8.49
CA LYS A 19 7.18 27.00 -8.40
C LYS A 19 7.39 26.16 -7.14
N GLN A 20 6.87 26.60 -5.99
CA GLN A 20 6.92 25.85 -4.73
C GLN A 20 6.14 24.52 -4.84
N GLN A 21 4.92 24.54 -5.38
CA GLN A 21 4.13 23.34 -5.59
C GLN A 21 4.83 22.34 -6.52
N ARG A 22 5.42 22.82 -7.63
CA ARG A 22 6.19 21.96 -8.53
C ARG A 22 7.43 21.35 -7.87
N ALA A 23 8.13 22.11 -7.02
CA ALA A 23 9.26 21.61 -6.26
C ALA A 23 8.84 20.51 -5.28
N GLN A 24 7.75 20.72 -4.52
CA GLN A 24 7.19 19.72 -3.60
C GLN A 24 6.75 18.44 -4.34
N ILE A 25 6.13 18.58 -5.52
CA ILE A 25 5.74 17.42 -6.36
C ILE A 25 6.98 16.67 -6.84
N ALA A 26 8.02 17.39 -7.29
CA ALA A 26 9.26 16.79 -7.76
C ALA A 26 9.99 16.04 -6.63
N GLU A 27 10.06 16.64 -5.44
CA GLU A 27 10.65 16.04 -4.25
C GLU A 27 9.88 14.80 -3.81
N LYS A 28 8.54 14.85 -3.78
CA LYS A 28 7.70 13.69 -3.46
C LYS A 28 7.90 12.55 -4.48
N LYS A 29 8.05 12.88 -5.76
CA LYS A 29 8.36 11.89 -6.82
C LYS A 29 9.75 11.27 -6.65
N LEU A 30 10.75 12.08 -6.31
CA LEU A 30 12.11 11.61 -6.03
C LEU A 30 12.14 10.70 -4.82
N ARG A 31 11.48 11.10 -3.72
CA ARG A 31 11.35 10.29 -2.50
C ARG A 31 10.68 8.95 -2.76
N LYS A 32 9.61 8.91 -3.56
CA LYS A 32 8.95 7.65 -3.95
C LYS A 32 9.86 6.73 -4.77
N LYS A 33 10.76 7.28 -5.59
CA LYS A 33 11.73 6.50 -6.35
C LYS A 33 12.86 5.93 -5.49
N SER A 34 13.19 6.58 -4.39
CA SER A 34 14.24 6.13 -3.46
C SER A 34 13.76 5.14 -2.40
N LEU A 35 12.46 4.85 -2.34
CA LEU A 35 11.92 3.88 -1.39
C LEU A 35 12.45 2.48 -1.70
N SER A 36 12.85 1.79 -0.63
CA SER A 36 13.04 0.35 -0.65
C SER A 36 11.72 -0.37 -0.97
N GLU A 37 11.83 -1.62 -1.39
CA GLU A 37 10.64 -2.40 -1.75
C GLU A 37 9.75 -2.66 -0.53
N ALA A 38 10.34 -2.82 0.66
CA ALA A 38 9.58 -2.92 1.90
C ALA A 38 8.78 -1.64 2.19
N GLU A 39 9.36 -0.46 1.98
CA GLU A 39 8.66 0.82 2.16
C GLU A 39 7.53 1.01 1.14
N LYS A 40 7.70 0.56 -0.11
CA LYS A 40 6.62 0.60 -1.12
C LYS A 40 5.45 -0.31 -0.73
N ILE A 41 5.75 -1.48 -0.19
CA ILE A 41 4.72 -2.39 0.36
C ILE A 41 4.00 -1.72 1.52
N GLN A 42 4.72 -1.08 2.44
CA GLN A 42 4.14 -0.35 3.57
C GLN A 42 3.26 0.83 3.11
N GLU A 43 3.67 1.60 2.09
CA GLU A 43 2.83 2.65 1.49
C GLU A 43 1.53 2.07 0.91
N SER A 44 1.60 0.89 0.30
CA SER A 44 0.44 0.22 -0.29
C SER A 44 -0.52 -0.30 0.80
N LEU A 45 0.03 -0.91 1.86
CA LEU A 45 -0.75 -1.37 3.01
C LEU A 45 -1.41 -0.19 3.75
N ASP A 46 -0.70 0.93 3.98
CA ASP A 46 -1.29 2.13 4.59
C ASP A 46 -2.49 2.64 3.79
N ALA A 47 -2.40 2.62 2.45
CA ALA A 47 -3.50 3.01 1.59
C ALA A 47 -4.71 2.06 1.73
N PHE A 48 -4.49 0.74 1.76
CA PHE A 48 -5.56 -0.24 1.95
C PHE A 48 -6.23 -0.13 3.32
N ILE A 49 -5.43 0.02 4.39
CA ILE A 49 -5.93 0.22 5.75
C ILE A 49 -6.78 1.48 5.81
N ASN A 50 -6.26 2.59 5.27
CA ASN A 50 -6.98 3.86 5.23
C ASN A 50 -8.34 3.75 4.51
N GLU A 51 -8.40 3.03 3.38
CA GLU A 51 -9.66 2.78 2.67
C GLU A 51 -10.62 1.94 3.51
N ALA A 52 -10.13 0.88 4.16
CA ALA A 52 -10.93 0.05 5.06
C ALA A 52 -11.53 0.89 6.21
N MET A 53 -10.71 1.73 6.85
CA MET A 53 -11.15 2.64 7.92
C MET A 53 -12.26 3.59 7.46
N TYR A 54 -12.19 4.13 6.24
CA TYR A 54 -13.25 5.00 5.72
C TYR A 54 -14.59 4.28 5.53
N LYS A 55 -14.58 3.00 5.12
CA LYS A 55 -15.81 2.21 4.96
C LYS A 55 -16.51 2.00 6.30
N LEU A 56 -15.73 1.78 7.35
CA LEU A 56 -16.22 1.51 8.71
C LEU A 56 -16.86 2.74 9.38
N ILE A 57 -16.47 3.96 8.99
CA ILE A 57 -17.17 5.19 9.41
C ILE A 57 -18.60 5.23 8.83
N GLY A 58 -18.79 4.67 7.63
CA GLY A 58 -20.08 4.64 6.95
C GLY A 58 -21.04 3.56 7.45
N ASP A 59 -20.51 2.45 7.98
CA ASP A 59 -21.26 1.31 8.50
C ASP A 59 -20.56 0.72 9.74
N PRO A 60 -20.84 1.25 10.95
CA PRO A 60 -20.14 0.85 12.15
C PRO A 60 -20.61 -0.52 12.66
N GLU A 61 -19.72 -1.51 12.68
CA GLU A 61 -19.98 -2.82 13.29
C GLU A 61 -19.50 -2.87 14.75
N SER A 62 -20.04 -3.80 15.55
CA SER A 62 -19.69 -3.95 16.98
C SER A 62 -18.32 -4.58 17.25
N VAL A 63 -17.79 -5.34 16.29
CA VAL A 63 -16.45 -5.92 16.30
C VAL A 63 -15.92 -5.83 14.88
N VAL A 64 -14.81 -5.13 14.69
CA VAL A 64 -14.27 -4.88 13.35
C VAL A 64 -12.85 -5.40 13.27
N THR A 65 -12.65 -6.36 12.37
CA THR A 65 -11.33 -6.82 11.96
C THR A 65 -10.96 -6.12 10.66
N VAL A 66 -9.78 -5.50 10.64
CA VAL A 66 -9.20 -4.86 9.45
C VAL A 66 -8.17 -5.82 8.86
N GLU A 67 -8.50 -6.45 7.73
CA GLU A 67 -7.60 -7.35 7.01
C GLU A 67 -7.23 -6.77 5.66
N THR A 68 -5.93 -6.65 5.39
CA THR A 68 -5.42 -6.18 4.10
C THR A 68 -4.19 -6.99 3.69
N ALA A 69 -3.99 -7.19 2.39
CA ALA A 69 -2.92 -8.02 1.87
C ALA A 69 -2.18 -7.35 0.72
N TYR A 70 -0.85 -7.51 0.67
CA TYR A 70 -0.03 -7.14 -0.48
C TYR A 70 0.48 -8.41 -1.19
N PRO A 71 0.12 -8.63 -2.47
CA PRO A 71 0.63 -9.78 -3.22
C PRO A 71 2.02 -9.53 -3.81
N PHE A 72 2.92 -10.49 -3.68
CA PHE A 72 4.21 -10.49 -4.40
C PHE A 72 4.07 -10.88 -5.88
N GLY A 73 2.85 -11.19 -6.31
CA GLY A 73 2.53 -11.71 -7.63
C GLY A 73 2.14 -13.18 -7.57
N ARG A 74 2.05 -13.80 -8.75
CA ARG A 74 1.70 -15.21 -8.92
C ARG A 74 2.69 -15.90 -9.83
N SER A 75 3.07 -17.13 -9.51
CA SER A 75 3.99 -17.92 -10.34
C SER A 75 3.71 -19.40 -10.23
N ARG A 76 4.03 -20.17 -11.28
CA ARG A 76 4.08 -21.64 -11.24
C ARG A 76 5.39 -22.16 -10.65
N ASP A 77 6.41 -21.30 -10.57
CA ASP A 77 7.69 -21.60 -9.95
C ASP A 77 7.60 -21.37 -8.43
N ARG A 78 7.81 -22.45 -7.68
CA ARG A 78 7.82 -22.44 -6.21
C ARG A 78 8.93 -21.56 -5.64
N SER A 79 9.99 -21.26 -6.41
CA SER A 79 11.06 -20.35 -5.97
C SER A 79 10.56 -18.96 -5.62
N LEU A 80 9.40 -18.54 -6.14
CA LEU A 80 8.77 -17.28 -5.73
C LEU A 80 8.42 -17.29 -4.24
N VAL A 81 7.88 -18.40 -3.73
CA VAL A 81 7.51 -18.52 -2.30
C VAL A 81 8.75 -18.40 -1.42
N ASP A 82 9.83 -19.10 -1.75
CA ASP A 82 11.07 -19.07 -0.98
C ASP A 82 11.71 -17.67 -0.98
N LYS A 83 11.74 -17.01 -2.15
CA LYS A 83 12.26 -15.64 -2.29
C LYS A 83 11.42 -14.64 -1.49
N SER A 84 10.09 -14.72 -1.57
CA SER A 84 9.18 -13.84 -0.85
C SER A 84 9.22 -14.08 0.66
N SER A 85 9.32 -15.33 1.10
CA SER A 85 9.49 -15.69 2.50
C SER A 85 10.80 -15.13 3.06
N LYS A 86 11.91 -15.31 2.35
CA LYS A 86 13.20 -14.74 2.72
C LYS A 86 13.15 -13.22 2.79
N PHE A 87 12.55 -12.57 1.79
CA PHE A 87 12.37 -11.12 1.80
C PHE A 87 11.57 -10.65 3.02
N TYR A 88 10.48 -11.34 3.37
CA TYR A 88 9.70 -11.00 4.56
C TYR A 88 10.52 -11.14 5.84
N GLU A 89 11.25 -12.24 6.02
CA GLU A 89 12.08 -12.46 7.22
C GLU A 89 13.21 -11.41 7.33
N GLU A 90 13.85 -11.04 6.22
CA GLU A 90 14.86 -9.97 6.19
C GLU A 90 14.29 -8.59 6.55
N ASN A 91 12.99 -8.36 6.36
CA ASN A 91 12.32 -7.08 6.59
C ASN A 91 11.33 -7.11 7.77
N LYS A 92 11.29 -8.20 8.53
CA LYS A 92 10.27 -8.48 9.56
C LYS A 92 10.17 -7.37 10.60
N THR A 93 11.30 -6.89 11.12
CA THR A 93 11.34 -5.79 12.09
C THR A 93 10.76 -4.50 11.51
N SER A 94 11.04 -4.20 10.25
CA SER A 94 10.51 -3.01 9.56
C SER A 94 8.98 -3.10 9.43
N PHE A 95 8.46 -4.28 9.06
CA PHE A 95 7.02 -4.52 9.02
C PHE A 95 6.38 -4.42 10.41
N GLN A 96 6.96 -5.02 11.44
CA GLN A 96 6.44 -4.90 12.81
C GLN A 96 6.37 -3.44 13.28
N GLN A 97 7.40 -2.64 13.01
CA GLN A 97 7.38 -1.22 13.30
C GLN A 97 6.29 -0.47 12.50
N PHE A 98 6.07 -0.84 11.24
CA PHE A 98 4.94 -0.32 10.48
C PHE A 98 3.60 -0.66 11.15
N GLY A 99 3.43 -1.90 11.62
CA GLY A 99 2.23 -2.31 12.34
C GLY A 99 1.95 -1.46 13.58
N LEU A 100 2.98 -1.23 14.41
CA LEU A 100 2.86 -0.37 15.59
C LEU A 100 2.47 1.08 15.25
N ARG A 101 3.02 1.64 14.16
CA ARG A 101 2.64 2.98 13.70
C ARG A 101 1.19 3.04 13.23
N MET A 102 0.70 2.00 12.57
CA MET A 102 -0.71 1.93 12.14
C MET A 102 -1.65 1.77 13.34
N ALA A 103 -1.24 0.98 14.35
CA ALA A 103 -1.96 0.85 15.61
C ALA A 103 -2.17 2.22 16.28
N GLU A 104 -1.10 3.00 16.41
CA GLU A 104 -1.17 4.35 16.99
C GLU A 104 -1.98 5.32 16.12
N LYS A 105 -1.77 5.32 14.80
CA LYS A 105 -2.43 6.23 13.86
C LYS A 105 -3.95 6.05 13.80
N TYR A 106 -4.42 4.81 13.87
CA TYR A 106 -5.83 4.45 13.63
C TYR A 106 -6.56 3.89 14.87
N GLY A 107 -5.89 3.80 16.03
CA GLY A 107 -6.49 3.24 17.24
C GLY A 107 -6.75 1.73 17.13
N LEU A 108 -5.82 0.98 16.53
CA LEU A 108 -5.96 -0.45 16.31
C LEU A 108 -5.31 -1.25 17.45
N LYS A 109 -5.89 -2.41 17.76
CA LYS A 109 -5.34 -3.42 18.69
C LYS A 109 -5.10 -4.74 17.97
N ASN A 110 -4.43 -5.67 18.66
CA ASN A 110 -4.12 -7.01 18.16
C ASN A 110 -3.46 -7.01 16.76
N VAL A 111 -2.62 -6.00 16.50
CA VAL A 111 -1.98 -5.81 15.20
C VAL A 111 -0.93 -6.88 14.95
N TYR A 112 -1.06 -7.60 13.85
CA TYR A 112 -0.06 -8.53 13.36
C TYR A 112 0.18 -8.39 11.87
N ILE A 113 1.42 -8.66 11.47
CA ILE A 113 1.80 -8.70 10.06
C ILE A 113 2.47 -10.04 9.82
N ALA A 114 1.91 -10.82 8.91
CA ALA A 114 2.32 -12.19 8.64
C ALA A 114 2.66 -12.37 7.16
N PHE A 115 3.58 -13.28 6.90
CA PHE A 115 3.76 -13.86 5.57
C PHE A 115 2.89 -15.10 5.45
N ASP A 116 2.14 -15.16 4.36
CA ASP A 116 1.31 -16.31 4.02
C ASP A 116 1.50 -16.64 2.53
N PHE A 117 1.07 -17.81 2.12
CA PHE A 117 0.94 -18.16 0.72
C PHE A 117 -0.34 -18.97 0.51
N SER A 118 -1.09 -18.58 -0.51
CA SER A 118 -2.13 -19.44 -1.05
C SER A 118 -1.62 -20.16 -2.30
N GLY A 119 -2.20 -21.32 -2.58
CA GLY A 119 -1.89 -22.11 -3.76
C GLY A 119 -3.16 -22.74 -4.30
N HIS A 120 -3.51 -22.39 -5.53
CA HIS A 120 -4.74 -22.85 -6.14
C HIS A 120 -4.51 -23.21 -7.61
N HIS A 121 -5.29 -24.18 -8.09
CA HIS A 121 -5.42 -24.44 -9.52
C HIS A 121 -6.25 -23.30 -10.12
N ILE A 122 -5.71 -22.64 -11.13
CA ILE A 122 -6.46 -21.68 -11.93
C ILE A 122 -6.55 -22.21 -13.35
N THR A 123 -7.79 -22.28 -13.83
CA THR A 123 -8.12 -22.45 -15.25
C THR A 123 -7.82 -21.12 -15.94
N ASP A 124 -6.79 -21.07 -16.76
CA ASP A 124 -6.44 -19.89 -17.57
C ASP A 124 -6.72 -20.20 -19.04
N ASP A 125 -7.51 -19.35 -19.69
CA ASP A 125 -7.94 -19.48 -21.10
C ASP A 125 -6.77 -19.52 -22.10
N MET A 126 -5.56 -19.18 -21.65
CA MET A 126 -4.33 -19.19 -22.45
C MET A 126 -3.63 -20.56 -22.54
N CYS A 127 -4.24 -21.65 -22.06
CA CYS A 127 -3.65 -23.00 -22.11
C CYS A 127 -4.65 -24.06 -22.61
N GLU A 128 -4.30 -24.74 -23.70
CA GLU A 128 -5.05 -25.89 -24.25
C GLU A 128 -5.09 -27.12 -23.31
N SER A 129 -4.43 -27.08 -22.14
CA SER A 129 -4.35 -28.19 -21.16
C SER A 129 -4.94 -27.89 -19.78
N GLY A 130 -5.68 -26.80 -19.61
CA GLY A 130 -6.71 -26.68 -18.57
C GLY A 130 -6.31 -26.40 -17.12
N ASP A 131 -5.16 -26.87 -16.60
CA ASP A 131 -4.85 -26.69 -15.16
C ASP A 131 -3.38 -26.34 -14.88
N GLY A 132 -3.16 -25.15 -14.32
CA GLY A 132 -1.88 -24.75 -13.73
C GLY A 132 -2.02 -24.53 -12.22
N TYR A 133 -1.18 -25.17 -11.41
CA TYR A 133 -1.05 -24.81 -9.99
C TYR A 133 -0.20 -23.53 -9.89
N TYR A 134 -0.73 -22.51 -9.24
CA TYR A 134 -0.04 -21.23 -9.03
C TYR A 134 0.16 -20.97 -7.54
N TYR A 135 1.32 -20.40 -7.21
CA TYR A 135 1.68 -19.93 -5.88
C TYR A 135 1.44 -18.42 -5.77
N TYR A 136 0.84 -17.99 -4.67
CA TYR A 136 0.47 -16.62 -4.36
C TYR A 136 0.99 -16.22 -2.98
N PRO A 137 2.29 -15.89 -2.86
CA PRO A 137 2.83 -15.37 -1.62
C PRO A 137 2.33 -13.94 -1.36
N ILE A 138 1.94 -13.67 -0.12
CA ILE A 138 1.33 -12.41 0.32
C ILE A 138 1.90 -11.97 1.68
N ILE A 139 1.90 -10.66 1.92
CA ILE A 139 2.06 -10.10 3.27
C ILE A 139 0.69 -9.62 3.72
N ASN A 140 0.19 -10.18 4.82
CA ASN A 140 -1.06 -9.81 5.44
C ASN A 140 -0.81 -8.85 6.58
N PHE A 141 -1.60 -7.78 6.64
CA PHE A 141 -1.78 -6.93 7.81
C PHE A 141 -3.17 -7.20 8.37
N ILE A 142 -3.24 -7.55 9.65
CA ILE A 142 -4.51 -7.84 10.32
C ILE A 142 -4.49 -7.15 11.68
N ALA A 143 -5.61 -6.52 12.01
CA ALA A 143 -5.80 -5.77 13.23
C ALA A 143 -7.28 -5.74 13.62
N GLU A 144 -7.55 -5.31 14.85
CA GLU A 144 -8.90 -5.08 15.34
C GLU A 144 -9.07 -3.59 15.71
N LEU A 145 -10.28 -3.06 15.58
CA LEU A 145 -10.59 -1.75 16.12
C LEU A 145 -10.75 -1.80 17.64
N ASP A 146 -10.19 -0.80 18.32
CA ASP A 146 -10.53 -0.50 19.70
C ASP A 146 -11.72 0.49 19.71
N LEU A 147 -12.94 -0.06 19.71
CA LEU A 147 -14.21 0.69 19.76
C LEU A 147 -14.59 1.08 21.19
#